data_AF-A0A7W1KYT6-F1
#
_entry.id   AF-A0A7W1KYT6-F1
#
_cell.length_a   1.000
_cell.length_b   1.000
_cell.length_c   1.000
_cell.angle_alpha   90.00
_cell.angle_beta   90.00
_cell.angle_gamma   90.00
#
_symmetry.space_group_name_H-M   'P 1'
#
loop_
_entity.id
_entity.type
_entity.pdbx_description
1 polymer ?
#
loop_
_entity_poly.entity_id
_entity_poly.type
_entity_poly.pdbx_seq_one_letter_code
_entity_poly.pdbx_strand_id
1 'polypeptide(L)'
;MTGEQDTLSIAEAASEAARILRLSGVPEARREAASLLAYTISQTRAFLLTHPEHLLAPPDVSRFRQMVARRAAGEPLQYIKGRQEFFG
;
A
#
# COMPACT_ATOMS: atom_id res chain seq x y z
N MET A 1 22.31 7.75 -13.29
CA MET A 1 21.19 7.14 -14.03
C MET A 1 19.94 7.39 -13.21
N THR A 2 19.04 8.13 -13.81
CA THR A 2 17.95 8.90 -13.21
C THR A 2 16.96 7.97 -12.52
N GLY A 3 17.02 7.86 -11.20
CA GLY A 3 15.96 7.23 -10.43
C GLY A 3 14.79 8.19 -10.43
N GLU A 4 13.83 7.96 -11.31
CA GLU A 4 12.57 8.69 -11.38
C GLU A 4 11.95 8.69 -9.98
N GLN A 5 11.91 9.86 -9.37
CA GLN A 5 11.31 10.11 -8.07
C GLN A 5 9.79 10.08 -8.28
N ASP A 6 9.22 8.88 -8.45
CA ASP A 6 7.78 8.70 -8.58
C ASP A 6 7.10 9.09 -7.26
N THR A 7 6.70 10.35 -7.14
CA THR A 7 5.79 10.80 -6.11
C THR A 7 4.37 10.42 -6.52
N LEU A 8 3.78 9.44 -5.84
CA LEU A 8 2.38 9.05 -6.04
C LEU A 8 1.51 9.65 -4.93
N SER A 9 0.29 10.05 -5.25
CA SER A 9 -0.67 10.41 -4.19
C SER A 9 -1.21 9.16 -3.51
N ILE A 10 -1.78 9.32 -2.32
CA ILE A 10 -2.48 8.25 -1.60
C ILE A 10 -3.55 7.60 -2.47
N ALA A 11 -4.36 8.41 -3.17
CA ALA A 11 -5.41 7.91 -4.05
C ALA A 11 -4.86 7.08 -5.22
N GLU A 12 -3.80 7.57 -5.86
CA GLU A 12 -3.16 6.89 -6.98
C GLU A 12 -2.51 5.57 -6.54
N ALA A 13 -1.72 5.61 -5.46
CA ALA A 13 -1.07 4.44 -4.89
C ALA A 13 -2.09 3.37 -4.47
N ALA A 14 -3.17 3.77 -3.78
CA ALA A 14 -4.23 2.86 -3.38
C ALA A 14 -4.95 2.23 -4.58
N SER A 15 -5.22 3.02 -5.63
CA SER A 15 -5.89 2.54 -6.85
C SER A 15 -5.02 1.57 -7.64
N GLU A 16 -3.73 1.89 -7.80
CA GLU A 16 -2.74 1.03 -8.45
C GLU A 16 -2.63 -0.32 -7.73
N ALA A 17 -2.44 -0.29 -6.40
CA ALA A 17 -2.33 -1.51 -5.61
C ALA A 17 -3.62 -2.33 -5.63
N ALA A 18 -4.78 -1.69 -5.49
CA ALA A 18 -6.07 -2.39 -5.56
C ALA A 18 -6.26 -3.09 -6.92
N ARG A 19 -5.80 -2.48 -8.02
CA ARG A 19 -5.84 -3.10 -9.35
C ARG A 19 -4.95 -4.33 -9.42
N ILE A 20 -3.70 -4.23 -8.96
CA ILE A 20 -2.73 -5.34 -8.96
C ILE A 20 -3.27 -6.51 -8.12
N LEU A 21 -3.70 -6.23 -6.88
CA LEU A 21 -4.23 -7.25 -5.97
C LEU A 21 -5.49 -7.92 -6.53
N ARG A 22 -6.38 -7.15 -7.16
CA ARG A 22 -7.58 -7.69 -7.81
C ARG A 22 -7.23 -8.64 -8.96
N LEU A 23 -6.24 -8.30 -9.78
CA LEU A 23 -5.78 -9.15 -10.89
C LEU A 23 -5.14 -10.45 -10.37
N SER A 24 -4.50 -10.40 -9.21
CA SER A 24 -3.97 -11.58 -8.51
C SER A 24 -5.02 -12.42 -7.76
N GLY A 25 -6.31 -12.06 -7.83
CA GLY A 25 -7.38 -12.81 -7.16
C GLY A 25 -7.44 -12.59 -5.64
N VAL A 26 -6.81 -11.53 -5.12
CA VAL A 26 -6.85 -11.22 -3.68
C VAL A 26 -8.27 -10.73 -3.31
N PRO A 27 -8.94 -11.38 -2.34
CA PRO A 27 -10.23 -10.91 -1.83
C PRO A 27 -10.05 -9.56 -1.13
N GLU A 28 -11.05 -8.68 -1.22
CA GLU A 28 -11.01 -7.34 -0.62
C GLU A 28 -9.81 -6.47 -1.05
N ALA A 29 -9.36 -6.58 -2.30
CA ALA A 29 -8.18 -5.87 -2.85
C ALA A 29 -8.06 -4.38 -2.46
N ARG A 30 -9.16 -3.61 -2.49
CA ARG A 30 -9.16 -2.19 -2.06
C ARG A 30 -8.83 -2.02 -0.58
N ARG A 31 -9.38 -2.88 0.27
CA ARG A 31 -9.21 -2.84 1.73
C ARG A 31 -7.79 -3.25 2.11
N GLU A 32 -7.26 -4.26 1.44
CA GLU A 32 -5.88 -4.74 1.58
C GLU A 32 -4.87 -3.69 1.12
N ALA A 33 -5.10 -3.06 -0.03
CA ALA A 33 -4.29 -1.95 -0.53
C ALA A 33 -4.23 -0.78 0.46
N ALA A 34 -5.39 -0.34 0.97
CA ALA A 34 -5.45 0.70 2.00
C ALA A 34 -4.73 0.29 3.30
N SER A 35 -4.85 -0.97 3.73
CA SER A 35 -4.10 -1.53 4.86
C SER A 35 -2.59 -1.45 4.68
N LEU A 36 -2.10 -1.84 3.49
CA LEU A 36 -0.68 -1.81 3.15
C LEU A 36 -0.14 -0.39 3.07
N LEU A 37 -0.94 0.51 2.50
CA LEU A 37 -0.57 1.91 2.33
C LEU A 37 -0.46 2.61 3.68
N ALA A 38 -1.50 2.47 4.51
CA ALA A 38 -1.54 2.97 5.89
C ALA A 38 -0.31 2.50 6.70
N TYR A 39 0.03 1.21 6.59
CA TYR A 39 1.20 0.65 7.25
C TYR A 39 2.52 1.22 6.71
N THR A 40 2.62 1.45 5.39
CA THR A 40 3.86 1.91 4.77
C THR A 40 4.23 3.34 5.21
N ILE A 41 3.25 4.23 5.28
CA ILE A 41 3.45 5.63 5.70
C ILE A 41 3.24 5.83 7.20
N SER A 42 3.04 4.76 7.98
CA SER A 42 2.71 4.80 9.41
C SER A 42 1.51 5.68 9.78
N GLN A 43 0.48 5.72 8.92
CA GLN A 43 -0.75 6.49 9.14
C GLN A 43 -1.97 5.59 9.28
N THR A 44 -3.10 6.16 9.69
CA THR A 44 -4.36 5.42 9.83
C THR A 44 -5.15 5.39 8.51
N ARG A 45 -6.11 4.46 8.39
CA ARG A 45 -7.05 4.46 7.26
C ARG A 45 -7.87 5.74 7.16
N ALA A 46 -8.20 6.35 8.31
CA ALA A 46 -8.90 7.63 8.33
C ALA A 46 -8.08 8.71 7.61
N PHE A 47 -6.76 8.78 7.88
CA PHE A 47 -5.85 9.69 7.19
C PHE A 47 -5.86 9.49 5.67
N LEU A 48 -5.87 8.23 5.20
CA LEU A 48 -5.93 7.95 3.75
C LEU A 48 -7.22 8.48 3.11
N LEU A 49 -8.33 8.45 3.84
CA LEU A 49 -9.63 8.92 3.37
C LEU A 49 -9.76 10.45 3.43
N THR A 50 -9.13 11.09 4.41
CA THR A 50 -9.18 12.55 4.58
C THR A 50 -8.14 13.29 3.76
N HIS A 51 -7.06 12.61 3.33
CA HIS A 51 -5.97 13.22 2.55
C HIS A 51 -5.63 12.40 1.29
N PRO A 52 -6.59 12.13 0.39
CA PRO A 52 -6.32 11.36 -0.83
C PRO A 52 -5.28 12.02 -1.75
N GLU A 53 -5.12 13.36 -1.69
CA GLU A 53 -4.13 14.09 -2.49
C GLU A 53 -2.71 14.08 -1.89
N HIS A 54 -2.52 13.58 -0.68
CA HIS A 54 -1.21 13.56 -0.02
C HIS A 54 -0.21 12.73 -0.83
N LEU A 55 0.96 13.31 -1.11
CA LEU A 55 2.01 12.68 -1.88
C LEU A 55 2.88 11.80 -0.99
N LEU A 56 3.12 10.57 -1.43
CA LEU A 56 4.07 9.66 -0.83
C LEU A 56 5.49 10.05 -1.21
N ALA A 57 6.41 9.89 -0.24
CA ALA A 57 7.82 10.03 -0.53
C ALA A 57 8.28 8.88 -1.46
N PRO A 58 9.23 9.12 -2.38
CA PRO A 58 9.79 8.07 -3.24
C PRO A 58 10.22 6.77 -2.53
N PRO A 59 10.89 6.81 -1.35
CA PRO A 59 11.21 5.58 -0.61
C PRO A 59 9.96 4.81 -0.14
N ASP A 60 8.90 5.52 0.26
CA ASP A 60 7.64 4.91 0.70
C ASP A 60 6.90 4.27 -0.46
N VAL A 61 6.91 4.92 -1.64
CA VAL A 61 6.36 4.34 -2.87
C VAL A 61 7.04 3.02 -3.20
N SER A 62 8.38 2.98 -3.15
CA SER A 62 9.14 1.76 -3.41
C SER A 62 8.84 0.65 -2.39
N ARG A 63 8.77 1.00 -1.10
CA ARG A 63 8.43 0.04 -0.02
C ARG A 63 7.00 -0.48 -0.18
N PHE A 64 6.05 0.38 -0.50
CA PHE A 64 4.65 0.04 -0.73
C PHE A 64 4.50 -0.91 -1.91
N ARG A 65 5.12 -0.59 -3.05
CA ARG A 65 5.12 -1.45 -4.26
C ARG A 65 5.67 -2.84 -3.96
N GLN A 66 6.75 -2.96 -3.17
CA GLN A 66 7.30 -4.24 -2.75
C GLN A 66 6.30 -5.05 -1.90
N MET A 67 5.62 -4.41 -0.94
CA MET A 67 4.60 -5.08 -0.13
C MET A 67 3.40 -5.56 -0.96
N VAL A 68 2.96 -4.73 -1.93
CA VAL A 68 1.88 -5.09 -2.85
C VAL A 68 2.28 -6.27 -3.74
N ALA A 69 3.51 -6.28 -4.26
CA ALA A 69 4.03 -7.38 -5.07
C ALA A 69 4.07 -8.71 -4.28
N ARG A 70 4.52 -8.68 -3.03
CA ARG A 70 4.48 -9.86 -2.12
C ARG A 70 3.06 -10.35 -1.92
N ARG A 71 2.10 -9.44 -1.69
CA ARG A 71 0.69 -9.79 -1.50
C ARG A 71 0.07 -10.37 -2.77
N ALA A 72 0.41 -9.79 -3.92
CA ALA A 72 0.02 -10.25 -5.24
C ALA A 72 0.57 -11.65 -5.59
N ALA A 73 1.74 -12.01 -5.03
CA ALA A 73 2.34 -13.34 -5.15
C ALA A 73 1.69 -14.40 -4.25
N GLY A 74 0.68 -14.02 -3.45
CA GLY A 74 -0.04 -14.93 -2.56
C GLY A 74 0.46 -14.96 -1.12
N GLU A 75 1.41 -14.10 -0.73
CA GLU A 75 1.80 -14.00 0.67
C GLU A 75 0.63 -13.47 1.53
N PRO A 76 0.35 -14.08 2.70
CA PRO A 76 -0.64 -13.54 3.63
C PRO A 76 -0.24 -12.17 4.17
N LEU A 77 -1.20 -11.22 4.20
CA LEU A 77 -0.97 -9.84 4.64
C LEU A 77 -0.24 -9.74 5.99
N GLN A 78 -0.55 -10.63 6.93
CA GLN A 78 0.07 -10.71 8.25
C GLN A 78 1.59 -10.94 8.23
N TYR A 79 2.13 -11.68 7.25
CA TYR A 79 3.57 -11.90 7.10
C TYR A 79 4.26 -10.72 6.42
N ILE A 80 3.53 -9.98 5.59
CA ILE A 80 4.03 -8.79 4.91
C ILE A 80 4.09 -7.60 5.88
N LYS A 81 3.08 -7.46 6.75
CA LYS A 81 3.01 -6.44 7.81
C LYS A 81 3.85 -6.75 9.04
N GLY A 82 4.40 -7.97 9.16
CA GLY A 82 5.39 -8.40 10.15
C GLY A 82 5.44 -7.64 11.50
N ARG A 83 4.74 -8.18 12.50
CA ARG A 83 4.98 -8.02 13.96
C ARG A 83 4.88 -6.63 14.61
N GLN A 84 4.29 -5.60 13.98
CA GLN A 84 3.80 -4.45 14.75
C GLN A 84 2.34 -4.13 14.42
N GLU A 85 1.53 -4.21 15.48
CA GLU A 85 0.24 -3.53 15.65
C GLU A 85 -0.96 -4.18 14.93
N PHE A 86 -1.31 -5.35 15.47
CA PHE A 86 -2.70 -5.65 15.78
C PHE A 86 -3.18 -4.59 16.79
N PHE A 87 -3.88 -3.56 16.34
CA PHE A 87 -4.83 -2.89 17.24
C PHE A 87 -6.05 -3.81 17.30
N GLY A 88 -6.18 -4.50 18.43
CA GLY A 88 -7.44 -5.15 18.82
C GLY A 88 -8.55 -4.15 19.06
#